data_AF-E1QUE8-F1
#
_entry.id   AF-E1QUE8-F1
#
_cell.length_a   1.000
_cell.length_b   1.000
_cell.length_c   1.000
_cell.angle_alpha   90.00
_cell.angle_beta   90.00
_cell.angle_gamma   90.00
#
_symmetry.space_group_name_H-M   'P 1'
#
loop_
_entity.id
_entity.type
_entity.pdbx_description
1 polymer ?
#
loop_
_entity_poly.entity_id
_entity_poly.type
_entity_poly.pdbx_seq_one_letter_code
_entity_poly.pdbx_strand_id
1 'polypeptide(L)'
;MVTPLDVEILDSQPGLIEVEDYVTIRYRIVGVKAARVGEGYEITALIDVGARFSKQPQQVVGLCGDNVPYRPASFKLVELAHAVVRVDGRVFDVYIEPMAVMIADGFITATGEPCVAIHTAIGWITK
;
A
#
# COMPACT_ATOMS: atom_id res chain seq x y z
N MET A 1 -18.01 -19.21 -13.25
CA MET A 1 -18.68 -17.92 -13.54
C MET A 1 -18.12 -16.91 -12.57
N VAL A 2 -17.82 -15.69 -13.03
CA VAL A 2 -17.33 -14.58 -12.20
C VAL A 2 -18.40 -13.51 -12.17
N THR A 3 -18.83 -13.11 -10.98
CA THR A 3 -19.89 -12.11 -10.79
C THR A 3 -19.36 -10.97 -9.92
N PRO A 4 -19.21 -9.75 -10.46
CA PRO A 4 -18.85 -8.58 -9.65
C PRO A 4 -19.88 -8.34 -8.55
N LEU A 5 -19.41 -7.92 -7.38
CA LEU A 5 -20.25 -7.66 -6.21
C LEU A 5 -20.07 -6.21 -5.78
N ASP A 6 -21.15 -5.62 -5.26
CA ASP A 6 -21.07 -4.33 -4.59
C ASP A 6 -20.31 -4.46 -3.26
N VAL A 7 -19.49 -3.47 -2.97
CA VAL A 7 -18.63 -3.42 -1.78
C VAL A 7 -18.93 -2.14 -1.01
N GLU A 8 -19.22 -2.30 0.26
CA GLU A 8 -19.35 -1.20 1.21
C GLU A 8 -18.17 -1.25 2.18
N ILE A 9 -17.38 -0.18 2.26
CA ILE A 9 -16.28 -0.07 3.24
C ILE A 9 -16.87 0.45 4.55
N LEU A 10 -16.79 -0.37 5.60
CA LEU A 10 -17.34 -0.07 6.92
C LEU A 10 -16.33 0.66 7.80
N ASP A 11 -15.06 0.27 7.74
CA ASP A 11 -13.95 0.90 8.46
C ASP A 11 -12.66 0.77 7.64
N SER A 12 -11.73 1.69 7.81
CA SER A 12 -10.40 1.60 7.20
C SER A 12 -9.32 2.29 8.02
N GLN A 13 -8.23 1.56 8.21
CA GLN A 13 -7.05 2.00 8.93
C GLN A 13 -5.84 2.01 7.99
N PRO A 14 -5.10 3.11 7.93
CA PRO A 14 -3.88 3.17 7.15
C PRO A 14 -2.78 2.32 7.80
N GLY A 15 -1.87 1.82 6.97
CA GLY A 15 -0.63 1.20 7.41
C GLY A 15 0.53 2.17 7.40
N LEU A 16 1.60 1.76 8.09
CA LEU A 16 2.82 2.53 8.27
C LEU A 16 4.03 1.60 8.22
N ILE A 17 5.02 1.96 7.40
CA ILE A 17 6.34 1.33 7.39
C ILE A 17 7.46 2.36 7.53
N GLU A 18 8.53 1.95 8.19
CA GLU A 18 9.78 2.70 8.32
C GLU A 18 10.84 2.04 7.42
N VAL A 19 11.57 2.84 6.64
CA VAL A 19 12.56 2.37 5.67
C VAL A 19 13.91 2.97 6.04
N GLU A 20 14.85 2.09 6.38
CA GLU A 20 16.24 2.41 6.73
C GLU A 20 16.41 3.60 7.72
N ASP A 21 15.44 3.80 8.61
CA ASP A 21 15.40 4.85 9.64
C ASP A 21 15.48 6.31 9.12
N TYR A 22 15.11 6.53 7.85
CA TYR A 22 15.10 7.88 7.26
C TYR A 22 13.93 8.18 6.32
N VAL A 23 13.15 7.17 5.90
CA VAL A 23 11.88 7.36 5.19
C VAL A 23 10.74 6.67 5.94
N THR A 24 9.61 7.36 6.03
CA THR A 24 8.35 6.81 6.51
C THR A 24 7.38 6.73 5.35
N ILE A 25 6.78 5.56 5.11
CA ILE A 25 5.76 5.37 4.08
C ILE A 25 4.44 5.05 4.78
N ARG A 26 3.43 5.88 4.53
CA ARG A 26 2.05 5.65 4.92
C ARG A 26 1.27 5.19 3.71
N TYR A 27 0.55 4.08 3.84
CA TYR A 27 -0.25 3.51 2.76
C TYR A 27 -1.66 3.23 3.28
N ARG A 28 -2.68 3.45 2.44
CA ARG A 28 -4.07 3.26 2.84
C ARG A 28 -4.89 2.63 1.73
N ILE A 29 -5.91 1.89 2.11
CA ILE A 29 -6.88 1.33 1.17
C ILE A 29 -7.82 2.46 0.76
N VAL A 30 -7.88 2.76 -0.54
CA VAL A 30 -8.77 3.80 -1.12
C VAL A 30 -9.93 3.21 -1.91
N GLY A 31 -9.90 1.90 -2.17
CA GLY A 31 -11.00 1.19 -2.79
C GLY A 31 -10.84 -0.31 -2.62
N VAL A 32 -11.96 -1.01 -2.59
CA VAL A 32 -12.01 -2.48 -2.57
C VAL A 32 -12.98 -2.93 -3.65
N LYS A 33 -12.58 -3.95 -4.40
CA LYS A 33 -13.40 -4.63 -5.40
C LYS A 33 -13.56 -6.08 -4.97
N ALA A 34 -14.73 -6.64 -5.21
CA ALA A 34 -14.99 -8.03 -4.93
C ALA A 34 -15.76 -8.68 -6.07
N ALA A 35 -15.52 -9.97 -6.27
CA ALA A 35 -16.27 -10.80 -7.19
C ALA A 35 -16.51 -12.18 -6.58
N ARG A 36 -17.67 -12.77 -6.90
CA ARG A 36 -17.93 -14.19 -6.64
C ARG A 36 -17.25 -15.02 -7.71
N VAL A 37 -16.46 -16.01 -7.32
CA VAL A 37 -15.76 -16.93 -8.24
C VAL A 37 -16.10 -18.37 -7.84
N GLY A 38 -17.05 -18.97 -8.56
CA GLY A 38 -17.62 -20.27 -8.17
C GLY A 38 -18.30 -20.17 -6.80
N GLU A 39 -17.84 -20.95 -5.83
CA GLU A 39 -18.34 -20.90 -4.45
C GLU A 39 -17.57 -19.92 -3.54
N GLY A 40 -16.45 -19.39 -4.04
CA GLY A 40 -15.56 -18.50 -3.29
C GLY A 40 -15.73 -17.02 -3.66
N TYR A 41 -14.83 -16.22 -3.08
CA TYR A 41 -14.71 -14.79 -3.32
C TYR A 41 -13.31 -14.47 -3.83
N GLU A 42 -13.22 -13.46 -4.68
CA GLU A 42 -12.00 -12.73 -4.98
C GLU A 42 -12.18 -11.31 -4.42
N ILE A 43 -11.16 -10.80 -3.75
CA ILE A 43 -11.13 -9.45 -3.18
C ILE A 43 -9.81 -8.81 -3.56
N THR A 44 -9.91 -7.65 -4.20
CA THR A 44 -8.77 -6.80 -4.56
C THR A 44 -8.93 -5.42 -3.95
N ALA A 45 -7.82 -4.75 -3.70
CA ALA A 45 -7.76 -3.46 -3.07
C ALA A 45 -6.90 -2.50 -3.90
N LEU A 46 -7.35 -1.25 -3.96
CA LEU A 46 -6.60 -0.13 -4.47
C LEU A 46 -5.95 0.58 -3.29
N ILE A 47 -4.65 0.83 -3.39
CA ILE A 47 -3.88 1.48 -2.34
C ILE A 47 -3.35 2.82 -2.81
N ASP A 48 -3.36 3.77 -1.89
CA ASP A 48 -2.73 5.08 -2.02
C ASP A 48 -1.51 5.12 -1.10
N VAL A 49 -0.39 5.63 -1.60
CA VAL A 49 0.92 5.54 -0.94
C VAL A 49 1.52 6.93 -0.86
N GLY A 50 1.82 7.38 0.35
CA GLY A 50 2.53 8.62 0.62
C GLY A 50 3.82 8.35 1.38
N ALA A 51 4.90 9.02 1.00
CA ALA A 51 6.20 8.83 1.63
C ALA A 51 6.76 10.16 2.12
N ARG A 52 7.52 10.13 3.22
CA ARG A 52 8.13 11.31 3.81
C ARG A 52 9.52 10.99 4.33
N PHE A 53 10.42 11.95 4.17
CA PHE A 53 11.71 11.92 4.84
C PHE A 53 11.51 12.15 6.35
N SER A 54 11.99 11.22 7.17
CA SER A 54 12.04 11.37 8.64
C SER A 54 13.22 12.26 9.06
N LYS A 55 14.23 12.41 8.20
CA LYS A 55 15.41 13.27 8.35
C LYS A 55 15.70 13.96 7.02
N GLN A 56 16.26 15.16 7.05
CA GLN A 56 16.54 15.91 5.84
C GLN A 56 17.45 15.10 4.88
N PRO A 57 17.11 14.96 3.60
CA PRO A 57 17.94 14.22 2.66
C PRO A 57 19.30 14.91 2.53
N GLN A 58 20.39 14.13 2.58
CA GLN A 58 21.74 14.68 2.54
C GLN A 58 22.05 15.38 1.22
N GLN A 59 21.46 14.91 0.12
CA GLN A 59 21.65 15.47 -1.21
C GLN A 59 20.45 15.12 -2.08
N VAL A 60 19.96 16.08 -2.85
CA VAL A 60 18.97 15.86 -3.92
C VAL A 60 19.71 15.92 -5.25
N VAL A 61 19.62 14.86 -6.04
CA VAL A 61 20.31 14.69 -7.33
C VAL A 61 19.36 14.72 -8.54
N GLY A 62 18.05 14.57 -8.32
CA GLY A 62 17.06 14.59 -9.41
C GLY A 62 15.62 14.40 -8.96
N LEU A 63 14.72 14.35 -9.95
CA LEU A 63 13.29 14.09 -9.76
C LEU A 63 12.94 12.62 -10.05
N CYS A 64 11.88 12.10 -9.42
CA CYS A 64 11.31 10.79 -9.78
C CYS A 64 10.94 10.76 -11.26
N GLY A 65 11.26 9.66 -11.94
CA GLY A 65 10.96 9.45 -13.35
C GLY A 65 11.33 8.04 -13.79
N ASP A 66 11.16 7.75 -15.07
CA ASP A 66 11.22 6.38 -15.61
C ASP A 66 12.60 5.70 -15.45
N ASN A 67 13.69 6.47 -15.42
CA ASN A 67 15.07 5.94 -15.38
C ASN A 67 15.74 6.12 -14.02
N VAL A 68 14.96 6.24 -12.95
CA VAL A 68 15.48 6.44 -11.61
C VAL A 68 16.03 5.11 -11.06
N PRO A 69 17.25 5.08 -10.50
CA PRO A 69 17.91 3.85 -10.06
C PRO A 69 17.35 3.37 -8.72
N TYR A 70 16.19 2.74 -8.75
CA TYR A 70 15.61 2.10 -7.58
C TYR A 70 16.48 0.92 -7.09
N ARG A 71 16.74 0.89 -5.79
CA ARG A 71 17.32 -0.27 -5.11
C ARG A 71 16.35 -0.84 -4.07
N PRO A 72 16.42 -2.14 -3.77
CA PRO A 72 15.75 -2.69 -2.61
C PRO A 72 16.20 -1.99 -1.33
N ALA A 73 15.27 -1.80 -0.39
CA ALA A 73 15.52 -1.21 0.91
C ALA A 73 14.96 -2.09 2.03
N SER A 74 15.69 -2.15 3.14
CA SER A 74 15.18 -2.79 4.35
C SER A 74 14.08 -1.91 4.96
N PHE A 75 12.99 -2.54 5.38
CA PHE A 75 11.89 -1.84 6.03
C PHE A 75 11.40 -2.59 7.26
N LYS A 76 10.77 -1.85 8.16
CA LYS A 76 10.08 -2.34 9.33
C LYS A 76 8.61 -1.99 9.21
N LEU A 77 7.76 -3.02 9.33
CA LEU A 77 6.33 -2.83 9.44
C LEU A 77 6.00 -2.30 10.85
N VAL A 78 5.38 -1.12 10.90
CA VAL A 78 4.93 -0.50 12.16
C VAL A 78 3.45 -0.76 12.36
N GLU A 79 2.64 -0.48 11.33
CA GLU A 79 1.20 -0.72 11.31
C GLU A 79 0.80 -1.35 9.96
N LEU A 80 -0.04 -2.38 10.01
CA LEU A 80 -0.58 -3.04 8.82
C LEU A 80 -1.86 -2.32 8.36
N ALA A 81 -1.96 -1.96 7.08
CA ALA A 81 -3.20 -1.36 6.58
C ALA A 81 -4.32 -2.40 6.58
N HIS A 82 -5.51 -1.97 7.01
CA HIS A 82 -6.66 -2.82 7.21
C HIS A 82 -7.95 -2.11 6.77
N ALA A 83 -8.90 -2.87 6.23
CA ALA A 83 -10.26 -2.39 6.00
C ALA A 83 -11.26 -3.48 6.34
N VAL A 84 -12.39 -3.06 6.90
CA VAL A 84 -13.55 -3.92 7.09
C VAL A 84 -14.54 -3.61 5.98
N VAL A 85 -14.92 -4.61 5.20
CA VAL A 85 -15.85 -4.44 4.07
C VAL A 85 -17.04 -5.37 4.17
N ARG A 86 -18.19 -4.91 3.67
CA ARG A 86 -19.39 -5.73 3.49
C ARG A 86 -19.55 -6.07 2.02
N VAL A 87 -19.70 -7.36 1.73
CA VAL A 87 -19.85 -7.93 0.38
C VAL A 87 -20.87 -9.06 0.44
N ASP A 88 -21.92 -9.02 -0.38
CA ASP A 88 -22.99 -10.06 -0.42
C ASP A 88 -23.54 -10.39 0.99
N GLY A 89 -23.76 -9.34 1.81
CA GLY A 89 -24.24 -9.48 3.19
C GLY A 89 -23.25 -10.07 4.19
N ARG A 90 -22.01 -10.40 3.78
CA ARG A 90 -20.93 -10.90 4.63
C ARG A 90 -19.91 -9.82 4.94
N VAL A 91 -19.19 -9.98 6.05
CA VAL A 91 -18.15 -9.04 6.48
C VAL A 91 -16.77 -9.69 6.31
N PHE A 92 -15.89 -8.96 5.65
CA PHE A 92 -14.50 -9.36 5.40
C PHE A 92 -13.54 -8.36 6.05
N ASP A 93 -12.50 -8.87 6.68
CA ASP A 93 -11.32 -8.10 7.05
C ASP A 93 -10.29 -8.23 5.94
N VAL A 94 -9.92 -7.11 5.32
CA VAL A 94 -8.96 -7.01 4.22
C VAL A 94 -7.69 -6.36 4.74
N TYR A 95 -6.54 -6.98 4.47
CA TYR A 95 -5.23 -6.54 4.92
C TYR A 95 -4.31 -6.31 3.72
N ILE A 96 -3.49 -5.27 3.81
CA ILE A 96 -2.43 -5.00 2.82
C ILE A 96 -1.09 -5.19 3.50
N GLU A 97 -0.32 -6.17 3.05
CA GLU A 97 1.00 -6.48 3.59
C GLU A 97 2.11 -6.02 2.63
N PRO A 98 2.98 -5.10 3.05
CA PRO A 98 4.19 -4.75 2.29
C PRO A 98 5.12 -5.96 2.18
N MET A 99 5.45 -6.36 0.95
CA MET A 99 6.38 -7.45 0.67
C MET A 99 7.78 -6.96 0.32
N ALA A 100 7.87 -5.82 -0.36
CA ALA A 100 9.13 -5.21 -0.75
C ALA A 100 8.98 -3.70 -0.85
N VAL A 101 10.06 -2.99 -0.51
CA VAL A 101 10.19 -1.56 -0.69
C VAL A 101 11.43 -1.29 -1.51
N MET A 102 11.31 -0.40 -2.48
CA MET A 102 12.41 0.12 -3.26
C MET A 102 12.49 1.63 -3.07
N ILE A 103 13.71 2.15 -2.99
CA ILE A 103 13.99 3.58 -2.85
C ILE A 103 14.99 4.00 -3.90
N ALA A 104 14.93 5.26 -4.31
CA ALA A 104 15.95 5.86 -5.12
C ALA A 104 16.62 7.01 -4.38
N ASP A 105 17.82 6.75 -3.86
CA ASP A 105 18.52 7.69 -3.00
C ASP A 105 18.80 9.01 -3.73
N GLY A 106 18.47 10.12 -3.08
CA GLY A 106 18.65 11.47 -3.61
C GLY A 106 17.67 11.88 -4.71
N PHE A 107 16.72 11.03 -5.10
CA PHE A 107 15.64 11.42 -6.00
C PHE A 107 14.37 11.76 -5.21
N ILE A 108 13.67 12.80 -5.65
CA ILE A 108 12.45 13.30 -4.99
C ILE A 108 11.29 13.46 -5.98
N THR A 109 10.06 13.40 -5.50
CA THR A 109 8.89 13.80 -6.28
C THR A 109 8.92 15.31 -6.56
N ALA A 110 8.07 15.79 -7.46
CA ALA A 110 7.90 17.23 -7.69
C ALA A 110 7.45 18.01 -6.42
N THR A 111 6.89 17.30 -5.44
CA THR A 111 6.44 17.82 -4.14
C THR A 111 7.48 17.66 -3.03
N GLY A 112 8.68 17.12 -3.33
CA GLY A 112 9.78 16.99 -2.36
C GLY A 112 9.72 15.72 -1.50
N GLU A 113 8.86 14.76 -1.82
CA GLU A 113 8.76 13.48 -1.14
C GLU A 113 9.81 12.49 -1.67
N PRO A 114 10.27 11.50 -0.90
CA PRO A 114 11.21 10.49 -1.38
C PRO A 114 10.62 9.67 -2.53
N CYS A 115 11.42 9.39 -3.56
CA CYS A 115 11.05 8.42 -4.59
C CYS A 115 11.06 7.01 -4.02
N VAL A 116 9.87 6.44 -3.82
CA VAL A 116 9.70 5.07 -3.33
C VAL A 116 8.79 4.28 -4.25
N ALA A 117 8.96 2.96 -4.24
CA ALA A 117 8.02 2.01 -4.80
C ALA A 117 7.78 0.91 -3.76
N ILE A 118 6.52 0.50 -3.62
CA ILE A 118 6.12 -0.54 -2.67
C ILE A 118 5.42 -1.66 -3.44
N HIS A 119 5.79 -2.90 -3.15
CA HIS A 119 5.09 -4.09 -3.59
C HIS A 119 4.32 -4.67 -2.41
N THR A 120 3.04 -4.97 -2.61
CA THR A 120 2.14 -5.41 -1.53
C THR A 120 1.41 -6.70 -1.89
N ALA A 121 1.17 -7.55 -0.89
CA ALA A 121 0.18 -8.62 -0.96
C ALA A 121 -1.16 -8.14 -0.38
N ILE A 122 -2.25 -8.74 -0.87
CA ILE A 122 -3.60 -8.51 -0.37
C ILE A 122 -4.08 -9.83 0.23
N GLY A 123 -4.40 -9.81 1.52
CA GLY A 123 -4.98 -10.94 2.23
C GLY A 123 -6.34 -10.57 2.79
N TRP A 124 -7.24 -11.54 2.92
CA TRP A 124 -8.53 -11.32 3.55
C TRP A 124 -9.03 -12.54 4.30
N ILE A 125 -9.84 -12.30 5.31
CA ILE A 125 -10.56 -13.33 6.07
C ILE A 125 -12.04 -12.94 6.17
N THR A 126 -12.91 -13.94 6.17
CA THR A 126 -14.35 -13.76 6.42
C THR A 126 -14.64 -14.04 7.89
N LYS A 127 -15.49 -13.22 8.49
CA LYS A 127 -16.14 -13.54 9.76
C LYS A 127 -17.43 -14.31 9.52
#